data_AF-A0A2J6HLX8-F1
#
_entry.id   AF-A0A2J6HLX8-F1
#
_cell.length_a   1.000
_cell.length_b   1.000
_cell.length_c   1.000
_cell.angle_alpha   90.00
_cell.angle_beta   90.00
_cell.angle_gamma   90.00
#
_symmetry.space_group_name_H-M   'P 1'
#
loop_
_entity.id
_entity.type
_entity.pdbx_description
1 polymer ?
#
loop_
_entity_poly.entity_id
_entity_poly.type
_entity_poly.pdbx_seq_one_letter_code
_entity_poly.pdbx_strand_id
1 'polypeptide(L)'
;MRLRLVFIVIILFFAASVYPQKRSNPRNLEKAVEILLKETPDSIAELVKSTTDDSLFALCYPTGKHFKNIYSWIGFDRKKARLKRYFKRKDIDYYDYRSSVVLIAYKHTLLNGSFDEGKILKPYQEKQTWKDYQHENRFTLDTLYGVYIPYDLEDCFRVLDEIFNDSIQDELKIMRENDFAVRAHFGLGMWMRNNWQLWGGSRLSVYFQELGVIHPDNISGIILISYHRHICGKEIKLEEQIKDYKTE
;
A
#
# COMPACT_ATOMS: atom_id res chain seq x y z
N MET A 1 16.91 59.69 53.30
CA MET A 1 16.73 58.23 53.10
C MET A 1 15.27 57.93 52.76
N ARG A 2 14.95 57.64 51.50
CA ARG A 2 13.63 57.12 51.09
C ARG A 2 13.77 55.61 50.89
N LEU A 3 13.14 54.82 51.76
CA LEU A 3 13.15 53.36 51.72
C LEU A 3 12.18 52.90 50.61
N ARG A 4 12.66 52.12 49.64
CA ARG A 4 11.86 51.53 48.56
C ARG A 4 11.15 50.27 49.09
N LEU A 5 9.83 50.22 48.95
CA LEU A 5 9.05 48.99 49.16
C LEU A 5 9.18 48.12 47.90
N VAL A 6 9.73 46.92 48.04
CA VAL A 6 9.79 45.91 46.97
C VAL A 6 8.67 44.89 47.21
N PHE A 7 7.72 44.81 46.28
CA PHE A 7 6.72 43.74 46.26
C PHE A 7 7.34 42.48 45.65
N ILE A 8 7.45 41.42 46.44
CA ILE A 8 7.84 40.09 45.96
C ILE A 8 6.56 39.34 45.59
N VAL A 9 6.35 39.12 44.29
CA VAL A 9 5.29 38.23 43.78
C VAL A 9 5.82 36.81 43.81
N ILE A 10 5.30 35.99 44.73
CA ILE A 10 5.60 34.56 44.79
C ILE A 10 4.69 33.85 43.77
N ILE A 11 5.26 33.44 42.64
CA ILE A 11 4.59 32.60 41.65
C ILE A 11 4.71 31.14 42.11
N LEU A 12 3.62 30.60 42.66
CA LEU A 12 3.48 29.17 42.94
C LEU A 12 3.28 28.41 41.63
N PHE A 13 4.34 27.77 41.14
CA PHE A 13 4.24 26.78 40.07
C PHE A 13 3.54 25.52 40.60
N PHE A 14 2.25 25.37 40.32
CA PHE A 14 1.61 24.06 40.35
C PHE A 14 2.17 23.24 39.18
N ALA A 15 3.14 22.39 39.46
CA ALA A 15 3.52 21.33 38.54
C ALA A 15 2.34 20.36 38.42
N ALA A 16 1.51 20.54 37.39
CA ALA A 16 0.58 19.49 36.98
C ALA A 16 1.42 18.29 36.56
N SER A 17 1.41 17.24 37.39
CA SER A 17 1.93 15.94 37.01
C SER A 17 1.10 15.45 35.82
N VAL A 18 1.63 15.64 34.61
CA VAL A 18 1.12 14.97 33.42
C VAL A 18 1.42 13.50 33.61
N TYR A 19 0.48 12.78 34.22
CA TYR A 19 0.49 11.32 34.21
C TYR A 19 0.63 10.89 32.74
N PRO A 20 1.65 10.09 32.37
CA PRO A 20 1.73 9.58 31.02
C PRO A 20 0.46 8.79 30.76
N GLN A 21 -0.43 9.32 29.91
CA GLN A 21 -1.66 8.63 29.54
C GLN A 21 -1.25 7.25 29.02
N LYS A 22 -1.64 6.22 29.77
CA LYS A 22 -1.43 4.83 29.40
C LYS A 22 -2.11 4.63 28.04
N ARG A 23 -1.33 4.65 26.95
CA ARG A 23 -1.82 4.52 25.57
C ARG A 23 -2.75 3.32 25.50
N SER A 24 -4.05 3.57 25.45
CA SER A 24 -5.05 2.52 25.45
C SER A 24 -5.09 1.92 24.05
N ASN A 25 -4.65 0.67 23.91
CA ASN A 25 -4.91 -0.09 22.69
C ASN A 25 -6.36 -0.59 22.76
N PRO A 26 -7.29 -0.08 21.94
CA PRO A 26 -8.69 -0.45 21.99
C PRO A 26 -8.87 -1.94 21.72
N ARG A 27 -9.85 -2.56 22.37
CA ARG A 27 -10.07 -4.01 22.28
C ARG A 27 -11.00 -4.42 21.14
N ASN A 28 -11.79 -3.48 20.64
CA ASN A 28 -12.83 -3.63 19.63
C ASN A 28 -13.13 -2.26 18.99
N LEU A 29 -14.03 -2.24 18.01
CA LEU A 29 -14.40 -1.05 17.25
C LEU A 29 -15.02 0.05 18.12
N GLU A 30 -15.94 -0.30 19.02
CA GLU A 30 -16.55 0.63 19.97
C GLU A 30 -15.51 1.40 20.79
N LYS A 31 -14.55 0.68 21.40
CA LYS A 31 -13.49 1.32 22.19
C LYS A 31 -12.53 2.14 21.34
N ALA A 32 -12.36 1.82 20.06
CA ALA A 32 -11.59 2.66 19.16
C ALA A 32 -12.33 3.98 18.89
N VAL A 33 -13.63 3.91 18.59
CA VAL A 33 -14.48 5.08 18.35
C VAL A 33 -14.58 5.98 19.59
N GLU A 34 -14.78 5.41 20.79
CA GLU A 34 -14.78 6.17 22.06
C GLU A 34 -13.50 6.99 22.25
N ILE A 35 -12.34 6.38 21.95
CA ILE A 35 -11.06 7.07 22.05
C ILE A 35 -10.96 8.18 20.99
N LEU A 36 -11.37 7.91 19.75
CA LEU A 36 -11.34 8.90 18.68
C LEU A 36 -12.26 10.09 18.95
N LEU A 37 -13.46 9.88 19.49
CA LEU A 37 -14.37 10.96 19.89
C LEU A 37 -13.77 11.86 20.97
N LYS A 38 -12.92 11.30 21.86
CA LYS A 38 -12.28 12.04 22.94
C LYS A 38 -11.01 12.77 22.51
N GLU A 39 -10.22 12.16 21.62
CA GLU A 39 -8.85 12.61 21.33
C GLU A 39 -8.69 13.35 20.00
N THR A 40 -9.67 13.24 19.08
CA THR A 40 -9.59 13.87 17.76
C THR A 40 -10.04 15.33 17.85
N PRO A 41 -9.21 16.31 17.41
CA PRO A 41 -9.63 17.72 17.38
C PRO A 41 -10.83 17.95 16.44
N ASP A 42 -11.67 18.93 16.77
CA ASP A 42 -12.89 19.25 15.99
C ASP A 42 -12.61 19.49 14.50
N SER A 43 -11.52 20.19 14.17
CA SER A 43 -11.13 20.42 12.77
C SER A 43 -10.88 19.13 11.98
N ILE A 44 -10.35 18.10 12.65
CA ILE A 44 -10.13 16.78 12.04
C ILE A 44 -11.43 15.97 12.01
N ALA A 45 -12.30 16.12 13.02
CA ALA A 45 -13.62 15.51 13.02
C ALA A 45 -14.49 16.03 11.86
N GLU A 46 -14.47 17.34 11.59
CA GLU A 46 -15.15 17.95 10.43
C GLU A 46 -14.57 17.48 9.09
N LEU A 47 -13.24 17.32 9.01
CA LEU A 47 -12.61 16.72 7.85
C LEU A 47 -13.10 15.28 7.62
N VAL A 48 -13.21 14.46 8.67
CA VAL A 48 -13.77 13.09 8.57
C VAL A 48 -15.22 13.10 8.11
N LYS A 49 -16.07 13.98 8.65
CA LYS A 49 -17.49 14.08 8.24
C LYS A 49 -17.65 14.39 6.76
N SER A 50 -16.82 15.30 6.23
CA SER A 50 -16.88 15.76 4.83
C SER A 50 -16.18 14.83 3.83
N THR A 51 -15.27 13.95 4.29
CA THR A 51 -14.53 13.02 3.42
C THR A 51 -15.41 11.81 3.05
N THR A 52 -15.40 11.40 1.78
CA THR A 52 -16.10 10.19 1.32
C THR A 52 -15.48 8.93 1.93
N ASP A 53 -16.29 7.88 2.14
CA ASP A 53 -15.84 6.67 2.84
C ASP A 53 -14.63 6.01 2.16
N ASP A 54 -14.63 5.97 0.82
CA ASP A 54 -13.53 5.41 0.02
C ASP A 54 -12.23 6.21 0.12
N SER A 55 -12.29 7.49 0.51
CA SER A 55 -11.12 8.36 0.66
C SER A 55 -10.65 8.50 2.11
N LEU A 56 -11.41 8.01 3.10
CA LEU A 56 -11.07 8.14 4.52
C LEU A 56 -9.69 7.55 4.85
N PHE A 57 -9.36 6.40 4.26
CA PHE A 57 -8.06 5.75 4.51
C PHE A 57 -6.87 6.64 4.14
N ALA A 58 -7.00 7.50 3.14
CA ALA A 58 -5.93 8.43 2.75
C ALA A 58 -5.58 9.45 3.83
N LEU A 59 -6.44 9.65 4.84
CA LEU A 59 -6.15 10.49 6.00
C LEU A 59 -5.20 9.81 7.00
N CYS A 60 -5.17 8.47 7.04
CA CYS A 60 -4.38 7.69 8.00
C CYS A 60 -2.89 7.64 7.66
N TYR A 61 -2.04 7.90 8.65
CA TYR A 61 -0.62 7.56 8.59
C TYR A 61 -0.40 6.06 8.29
N PRO A 62 0.53 5.66 7.42
CA PRO A 62 1.60 6.48 6.82
C PRO A 62 1.21 7.21 5.53
N THR A 63 0.08 6.87 4.91
CA THR A 63 -0.39 7.50 3.67
C THR A 63 -0.69 8.98 3.89
N GLY A 64 -1.44 9.29 4.94
CA GLY A 64 -1.80 10.62 5.38
C GLY A 64 -1.04 11.09 6.62
N LYS A 65 -1.40 12.28 7.10
CA LYS A 65 -0.74 12.91 8.27
C LYS A 65 -1.49 12.69 9.59
N HIS A 66 -2.73 12.17 9.54
CA HIS A 66 -3.60 12.02 10.71
C HIS A 66 -3.63 10.58 11.23
N PHE A 67 -4.31 10.38 12.35
CA PHE A 67 -4.62 9.05 12.91
C PHE A 67 -3.41 8.12 13.13
N LYS A 68 -2.27 8.68 13.57
CA LYS A 68 -1.10 7.88 14.00
C LYS A 68 -1.45 6.88 15.11
N ASN A 69 -2.47 7.17 15.92
CA ASN A 69 -3.03 6.25 16.89
C ASN A 69 -3.62 4.99 16.25
N ILE A 70 -4.42 5.10 15.17
CA ILE A 70 -4.95 3.95 14.41
C ILE A 70 -3.80 3.08 13.89
N TYR A 71 -2.78 3.70 13.29
CA TYR A 71 -1.55 2.99 12.88
C TYR A 71 -0.91 2.23 14.05
N SER A 72 -0.81 2.85 15.23
CA SER A 72 -0.26 2.19 16.42
C SER A 72 -1.13 1.06 16.97
N TRP A 73 -2.46 1.14 16.79
CA TRP A 73 -3.40 0.14 17.31
C TRP A 73 -3.43 -1.14 16.47
N ILE A 74 -3.27 -0.98 15.16
CA ILE A 74 -3.56 -2.00 14.14
C ILE A 74 -2.30 -2.41 13.34
N GLY A 75 -1.22 -1.62 13.44
CA GLY A 75 0.03 -1.82 12.72
C GLY A 75 0.87 -3.02 13.17
N PHE A 76 2.18 -2.89 13.01
CA PHE A 76 3.10 -4.03 13.01
C PHE A 76 3.56 -4.53 14.39
N ASP A 77 3.35 -3.77 15.47
CA ASP A 77 3.79 -4.19 16.81
C ASP A 77 2.89 -5.29 17.40
N ARG A 78 3.44 -6.50 17.46
CA ARG A 78 2.74 -7.75 17.80
C ARG A 78 2.39 -7.88 19.28
N LYS A 79 3.08 -7.18 20.20
CA LYS A 79 2.99 -7.53 21.62
C LYS A 79 1.69 -7.08 22.30
N LYS A 80 0.95 -6.11 21.75
CA LYS A 80 -0.27 -5.54 22.41
C LYS A 80 -1.44 -5.15 21.50
N ALA A 81 -1.48 -5.58 20.24
CA ALA A 81 -2.51 -5.18 19.27
C ALA A 81 -3.87 -5.88 19.47
N ARG A 82 -4.65 -5.46 20.48
CA ARG A 82 -5.97 -6.03 20.80
C ARG A 82 -6.96 -5.78 19.66
N LEU A 83 -6.97 -4.56 19.10
CA LEU A 83 -7.83 -4.20 17.98
C LEU A 83 -7.50 -5.02 16.72
N LYS A 84 -6.21 -5.23 16.42
CA LYS A 84 -5.78 -6.12 15.33
C LYS A 84 -6.34 -7.54 15.50
N ARG A 85 -6.25 -8.12 16.70
CA ARG A 85 -6.82 -9.45 16.97
C ARG A 85 -8.35 -9.48 16.85
N TYR A 86 -9.02 -8.39 17.21
CA TYR A 86 -10.45 -8.25 17.00
C TYR A 86 -10.79 -8.31 15.51
N PHE A 87 -10.11 -7.54 14.66
CA PHE A 87 -10.34 -7.58 13.21
C PHE A 87 -9.99 -8.92 12.58
N LYS A 88 -8.91 -9.57 13.03
CA LYS A 88 -8.58 -10.92 12.57
C LYS A 88 -9.71 -11.93 12.86
N ARG A 89 -10.40 -11.82 14.00
CA ARG A 89 -11.59 -12.65 14.32
C ARG A 89 -12.84 -12.28 13.53
N LYS A 90 -12.80 -11.17 12.80
CA LYS A 90 -13.87 -10.69 11.92
C LYS A 90 -13.51 -10.89 10.45
N ASP A 91 -12.49 -11.69 10.15
CA ASP A 91 -12.02 -11.98 8.80
C ASP A 91 -11.60 -10.71 8.03
N ILE A 92 -10.89 -9.81 8.72
CA ILE A 92 -10.26 -8.63 8.11
C ILE A 92 -8.83 -8.52 8.64
N ASP A 93 -7.83 -8.69 7.78
CA ASP A 93 -6.41 -8.65 8.17
C ASP A 93 -5.58 -7.64 7.38
N TYR A 94 -6.05 -7.10 6.26
CA TYR A 94 -5.32 -6.00 5.61
C TYR A 94 -5.39 -4.69 6.41
N TYR A 95 -4.28 -3.95 6.46
CA TYR A 95 -4.14 -2.76 7.31
C TYR A 95 -5.08 -1.62 6.88
N ASP A 96 -5.16 -1.38 5.58
CA ASP A 96 -6.06 -0.43 4.94
C ASP A 96 -7.53 -0.75 5.24
N TYR A 97 -7.92 -2.02 5.16
CA TYR A 97 -9.31 -2.43 5.45
C TYR A 97 -9.66 -2.18 6.91
N ARG A 98 -8.80 -2.61 7.84
CA ARG A 98 -8.99 -2.39 9.27
C ARG A 98 -9.05 -0.91 9.63
N SER A 99 -8.19 -0.09 9.03
CA SER A 99 -8.16 1.36 9.26
C SER A 99 -9.41 2.05 8.69
N SER A 100 -9.85 1.63 7.50
CA SER A 100 -11.07 2.15 6.87
C SER A 100 -12.30 1.87 7.74
N VAL A 101 -12.45 0.64 8.25
CA VAL A 101 -13.57 0.28 9.14
C VAL A 101 -13.59 1.16 10.40
N VAL A 102 -12.43 1.42 11.01
CA VAL A 102 -12.36 2.31 12.19
C VAL A 102 -12.82 3.72 11.85
N LEU A 103 -12.36 4.28 10.73
CA LEU A 103 -12.72 5.63 10.32
C LEU A 103 -14.19 5.77 9.92
N ILE A 104 -14.75 4.77 9.23
CA ILE A 104 -16.17 4.77 8.86
C ILE A 104 -17.04 4.68 10.12
N ALA A 105 -16.69 3.81 11.08
CA ALA A 105 -17.40 3.73 12.35
C ALA A 105 -17.34 5.05 13.13
N TYR A 106 -16.17 5.69 13.14
CA TYR A 106 -16.00 7.01 13.74
C TYR A 106 -16.85 8.07 13.04
N LYS A 107 -16.82 8.14 11.70
CA LYS A 107 -17.64 9.05 10.89
C LYS A 107 -19.14 8.84 11.13
N HIS A 108 -19.61 7.60 11.08
CA HIS A 108 -21.02 7.29 11.35
C HIS A 108 -21.44 7.74 12.75
N THR A 109 -20.57 7.58 13.73
CA THR A 109 -20.85 8.05 15.09
C THR A 109 -20.88 9.58 15.20
N LEU A 110 -19.98 10.27 14.49
CA LEU A 110 -19.98 11.73 14.40
C LEU A 110 -21.25 12.30 13.74
N LEU A 111 -21.81 11.59 12.76
CA LEU A 111 -22.98 12.04 12.00
C LEU A 111 -24.31 11.61 12.64
N ASN A 112 -24.37 10.38 13.17
CA ASN A 112 -25.62 9.71 13.55
C ASN A 112 -25.67 9.33 15.04
N GLY A 113 -24.61 9.60 15.81
CA GLY A 113 -24.49 9.20 17.22
C GLY A 113 -24.22 7.71 17.46
N SER A 114 -24.27 6.88 16.42
CA SER A 114 -23.98 5.44 16.50
C SER A 114 -23.54 4.88 15.15
N PHE A 115 -23.07 3.63 15.14
CA PHE A 115 -22.70 2.90 13.92
C PHE A 115 -23.22 1.46 13.96
N ASP A 116 -23.46 0.88 12.79
CA ASP A 116 -23.81 -0.52 12.62
C ASP A 116 -22.54 -1.31 12.24
N GLU A 117 -22.00 -2.05 13.19
CA GLU A 117 -20.77 -2.83 13.00
C GLU A 117 -20.89 -3.82 11.84
N GLY A 118 -22.03 -4.53 11.73
CA GLY A 118 -22.23 -5.55 10.71
C GLY A 118 -22.24 -4.96 9.31
N LYS A 119 -22.94 -3.82 9.12
CA LYS A 119 -22.98 -3.12 7.83
C LYS A 119 -21.61 -2.59 7.40
N ILE A 120 -20.81 -2.10 8.35
CA ILE A 120 -19.49 -1.56 8.05
C ILE A 120 -18.49 -2.68 7.74
N LEU A 121 -18.54 -3.81 8.46
CA LEU A 121 -17.60 -4.91 8.26
C LEU A 121 -17.82 -5.63 6.91
N LYS A 122 -19.08 -5.86 6.51
CA LYS A 122 -19.43 -6.75 5.40
C LYS A 122 -18.68 -6.45 4.09
N PRO A 123 -18.62 -5.20 3.57
CA PRO A 123 -17.89 -4.92 2.33
C PRO A 123 -16.39 -5.23 2.42
N TYR A 124 -15.78 -5.08 3.60
CA TYR A 124 -14.36 -5.34 3.81
C TYR A 124 -14.05 -6.82 4.01
N GLN A 125 -15.01 -7.59 4.53
CA GLN A 125 -14.93 -9.05 4.57
C GLN A 125 -14.96 -9.62 3.14
N GLU A 126 -15.88 -9.14 2.30
CA GLU A 126 -15.95 -9.52 0.89
C GLU A 126 -14.66 -9.14 0.14
N LYS A 127 -14.14 -7.93 0.35
CA LYS A 127 -12.83 -7.49 -0.19
C LYS A 127 -11.66 -8.35 0.32
N GLN A 128 -11.70 -8.79 1.57
CA GLN A 128 -10.68 -9.68 2.15
C GLN A 128 -10.72 -11.04 1.45
N THR A 129 -11.90 -11.67 1.37
CA THR A 129 -12.07 -12.97 0.70
C THR A 129 -11.57 -12.94 -0.74
N TRP A 130 -11.92 -11.90 -1.50
CA TRP A 130 -11.47 -11.79 -2.89
C TRP A 130 -9.95 -11.65 -2.98
N LYS A 131 -9.34 -10.85 -2.10
CA LYS A 131 -7.90 -10.62 -2.08
C LYS A 131 -7.12 -11.88 -1.68
N ASP A 132 -7.65 -12.64 -0.72
CA ASP A 132 -7.07 -13.92 -0.29
C ASP A 132 -7.15 -14.96 -1.40
N TYR A 133 -8.30 -15.06 -2.09
CA TYR A 133 -8.45 -15.91 -3.28
C TYR A 133 -7.41 -15.58 -4.36
N GLN A 134 -7.23 -14.29 -4.67
CA GLN A 134 -6.22 -13.85 -5.63
C GLN A 134 -4.80 -14.22 -5.20
N HIS A 135 -4.49 -14.09 -3.90
CA HIS A 135 -3.18 -14.44 -3.36
C HIS A 135 -2.89 -15.95 -3.45
N GLU A 136 -3.87 -16.79 -3.11
CA GLU A 136 -3.75 -18.25 -3.15
C GLU A 136 -3.63 -18.79 -4.57
N ASN A 137 -4.30 -18.15 -5.54
CA ASN A 137 -4.37 -18.61 -6.94
C ASN A 137 -3.46 -17.78 -7.87
N ARG A 138 -2.52 -17.02 -7.32
CA ARG A 138 -1.74 -16.02 -8.09
C ARG A 138 -0.89 -16.56 -9.23
N PHE A 139 -0.56 -17.85 -9.19
CA PHE A 139 0.28 -18.50 -10.20
C PHE A 139 -0.49 -18.97 -11.43
N THR A 140 -1.83 -18.91 -11.42
CA THR A 140 -2.68 -19.38 -12.52
C THR A 140 -3.64 -18.31 -13.03
N LEU A 141 -4.01 -17.34 -12.19
CA LEU A 141 -4.89 -16.25 -12.58
C LEU A 141 -4.28 -15.36 -13.67
N ASP A 142 -5.12 -14.95 -14.62
CA ASP A 142 -4.75 -13.99 -15.65
C ASP A 142 -4.73 -12.54 -15.17
N THR A 143 -5.41 -12.26 -14.06
CA THR A 143 -5.61 -10.92 -13.53
C THR A 143 -5.43 -10.93 -12.01
N LEU A 144 -4.51 -10.09 -11.52
CA LEU A 144 -4.26 -9.90 -10.10
C LEU A 144 -4.45 -8.44 -9.75
N TYR A 145 -5.27 -8.19 -8.72
CA TYR A 145 -5.52 -6.84 -8.19
C TYR A 145 -5.91 -5.81 -9.27
N GLY A 146 -6.64 -6.26 -10.29
CA GLY A 146 -7.10 -5.41 -11.41
C GLY A 146 -6.09 -5.25 -12.55
N VAL A 147 -4.96 -5.95 -12.51
CA VAL A 147 -3.94 -5.91 -13.56
C VAL A 147 -3.83 -7.26 -14.26
N TYR A 148 -3.92 -7.25 -15.58
CA TYR A 148 -3.62 -8.41 -16.41
C TYR A 148 -2.13 -8.78 -16.29
N ILE A 149 -1.85 -10.07 -16.10
CA ILE A 149 -0.52 -10.62 -15.90
C ILE A 149 -0.15 -11.38 -17.18
N PRO A 150 0.89 -11.04 -17.93
CA PRO A 150 1.31 -11.84 -19.08
C PRO A 150 1.60 -13.30 -18.70
N TYR A 151 1.37 -14.27 -19.59
CA TYR A 151 1.71 -15.68 -19.29
C TYR A 151 3.09 -16.10 -19.81
N ASP A 152 3.66 -15.40 -20.79
CA ASP A 152 5.00 -15.63 -21.31
C ASP A 152 5.62 -14.33 -21.87
N LEU A 153 6.79 -14.42 -22.51
CA LEU A 153 7.52 -13.28 -23.07
C LEU A 153 6.78 -12.60 -24.24
N GLU A 154 6.12 -13.36 -25.12
CA GLU A 154 5.40 -12.79 -26.27
C GLU A 154 4.14 -12.05 -25.81
N ASP A 155 3.41 -12.58 -24.82
CA ASP A 155 2.27 -11.90 -24.23
C ASP A 155 2.70 -10.63 -23.47
N CYS A 156 3.95 -10.55 -22.98
CA CYS A 156 4.50 -9.29 -22.48
C CYS A 156 4.56 -8.23 -23.58
N PHE A 157 4.97 -8.60 -24.80
CA PHE A 157 5.06 -7.65 -25.91
C PHE A 157 3.69 -7.10 -26.27
N ARG A 158 2.68 -7.98 -26.38
CA ARG A 158 1.29 -7.55 -26.62
C ARG A 158 0.82 -6.51 -25.60
N VAL A 159 1.08 -6.75 -24.30
CA VAL A 159 0.70 -5.80 -23.24
C VAL A 159 1.50 -4.49 -23.34
N LEU A 160 2.77 -4.56 -23.75
CA LEU A 160 3.61 -3.37 -23.93
C LEU A 160 3.21 -2.55 -25.17
N ASP A 161 2.73 -3.19 -26.23
CA ASP A 161 2.16 -2.53 -27.41
C ASP A 161 0.87 -1.77 -27.05
N GLU A 162 0.09 -2.27 -26.09
CA GLU A 162 -1.09 -1.54 -25.58
C GLU A 162 -0.71 -0.33 -24.71
N ILE A 163 0.46 -0.38 -24.07
CA ILE A 163 0.99 0.72 -23.23
C ILE A 163 1.66 1.79 -24.10
N PHE A 164 2.39 1.40 -25.14
CA PHE A 164 3.14 2.29 -26.01
C PHE A 164 2.43 2.47 -27.35
N ASN A 165 1.97 3.69 -27.61
CA ASN A 165 1.51 4.03 -28.96
C ASN A 165 2.67 4.06 -29.97
N ASP A 166 2.34 4.02 -31.26
CA ASP A 166 3.30 3.99 -32.38
C ASP A 166 4.37 5.09 -32.28
N SER A 167 3.99 6.30 -31.85
CA SER A 167 4.92 7.43 -31.71
C SER A 167 5.99 7.15 -30.65
N ILE A 168 5.61 6.58 -29.50
CA ILE A 168 6.57 6.21 -28.46
C ILE A 168 7.44 5.05 -28.96
N GLN A 169 6.85 4.06 -29.63
CA GLN A 169 7.62 2.95 -30.19
C GLN A 169 8.70 3.44 -31.17
N ASP A 170 8.39 4.41 -32.03
CA ASP A 170 9.35 4.98 -32.97
C ASP A 170 10.50 5.73 -32.27
N GLU A 171 10.22 6.44 -31.18
CA GLU A 171 11.27 7.03 -30.33
C GLU A 171 12.18 5.95 -29.72
N LEU A 172 11.59 4.86 -29.22
CA LEU A 172 12.33 3.75 -28.61
C LEU A 172 13.25 3.03 -29.62
N LYS A 173 12.81 2.88 -30.88
CA LYS A 173 13.61 2.25 -31.96
C LYS A 173 14.89 3.02 -32.28
N ILE A 174 14.92 4.33 -32.06
CA ILE A 174 16.11 5.18 -32.29
C ILE A 174 17.16 4.98 -31.19
N MET A 175 16.74 4.53 -30.01
CA MET A 175 17.64 4.32 -28.88
C MET A 175 18.50 3.06 -29.07
N ARG A 176 19.74 3.08 -28.55
CA ARG A 176 20.51 1.84 -28.40
C ARG A 176 19.86 0.98 -27.32
N GLU A 177 19.88 -0.33 -27.52
CA GLU A 177 19.28 -1.34 -26.64
C GLU A 177 19.64 -1.13 -25.15
N ASN A 178 20.94 -1.01 -24.85
CA ASN A 178 21.41 -0.78 -23.48
C ASN A 178 20.98 0.58 -22.91
N ASP A 179 20.91 1.62 -23.74
CA ASP A 179 20.46 2.95 -23.30
C ASP A 179 18.97 2.91 -22.95
N PHE A 180 18.17 2.18 -23.73
CA PHE A 180 16.76 1.94 -23.43
C PHE A 180 16.58 1.17 -22.12
N ALA A 181 17.24 0.01 -22.00
CA ALA A 181 17.10 -0.86 -20.82
C ALA A 181 17.45 -0.14 -19.51
N VAL A 182 18.56 0.61 -19.50
CA VAL A 182 18.99 1.39 -18.32
C VAL A 182 18.00 2.49 -17.97
N ARG A 183 17.50 3.23 -18.97
CA ARG A 183 16.54 4.32 -18.74
C ARG A 183 15.17 3.79 -18.29
N ALA A 184 14.74 2.67 -18.84
CA ALA A 184 13.45 2.06 -18.52
C ALA A 184 13.46 1.32 -17.17
N HIS A 185 14.62 0.93 -16.63
CA HIS A 185 14.76 0.08 -15.44
C HIS A 185 13.97 0.56 -14.21
N PHE A 186 14.05 1.86 -13.89
CA PHE A 186 13.39 2.44 -12.71
C PHE A 186 11.99 3.00 -12.99
N GLY A 187 11.63 3.18 -14.25
CA GLY A 187 10.28 3.55 -14.67
C GLY A 187 9.47 2.30 -14.99
N LEU A 188 9.46 1.93 -16.27
CA LEU A 188 8.71 0.77 -16.78
C LEU A 188 9.11 -0.55 -16.09
N GLY A 189 10.41 -0.78 -15.88
CA GLY A 189 10.88 -1.98 -15.18
C GLY A 189 10.28 -2.10 -13.78
N MET A 190 10.30 -1.00 -13.02
CA MET A 190 9.69 -0.95 -11.67
C MET A 190 8.17 -1.13 -11.73
N TRP A 191 7.52 -0.53 -12.73
CA TRP A 191 6.11 -0.74 -12.99
C TRP A 191 5.80 -2.22 -13.24
N MET A 192 6.53 -2.89 -14.14
CA MET A 192 6.35 -4.32 -14.45
C MET A 192 6.53 -5.20 -13.21
N ARG A 193 7.60 -4.98 -12.43
CA ARG A 193 7.86 -5.76 -11.21
C ARG A 193 6.73 -5.66 -10.19
N ASN A 194 6.13 -4.48 -10.04
CA ASN A 194 5.04 -4.24 -9.10
C ASN A 194 3.69 -4.71 -9.65
N ASN A 195 3.39 -4.43 -10.91
CA ASN A 195 2.07 -4.68 -11.50
C ASN A 195 1.91 -6.11 -11.99
N TRP A 196 2.95 -6.71 -12.58
CA TRP A 196 2.97 -8.13 -12.94
C TRP A 196 3.37 -9.03 -11.78
N GLN A 197 3.45 -8.46 -10.57
CA GLN A 197 3.60 -9.18 -9.31
C GLN A 197 4.87 -10.02 -9.21
N LEU A 198 5.96 -9.63 -9.89
CA LEU A 198 7.19 -10.42 -9.98
C LEU A 198 7.85 -10.68 -8.61
N TRP A 199 7.76 -9.73 -7.66
CA TRP A 199 8.26 -9.93 -6.29
C TRP A 199 7.45 -10.93 -5.47
N GLY A 200 6.13 -10.95 -5.66
CA GLY A 200 5.22 -11.81 -4.90
C GLY A 200 4.91 -13.13 -5.58
N GLY A 201 5.31 -13.29 -6.84
CA GLY A 201 4.97 -14.40 -7.71
C GLY A 201 3.72 -14.13 -8.57
N SER A 202 3.72 -14.69 -9.77
CA SER A 202 2.60 -14.68 -10.72
C SER A 202 2.80 -15.78 -11.77
N ARG A 203 1.83 -15.99 -12.66
CA ARG A 203 2.03 -16.92 -13.80
C ARG A 203 3.23 -16.54 -14.67
N LEU A 204 3.50 -15.24 -14.83
CA LEU A 204 4.68 -14.75 -15.56
C LEU A 204 5.99 -15.13 -14.85
N SER A 205 6.04 -14.98 -13.52
CA SER A 205 7.25 -15.34 -12.78
C SER A 205 7.51 -16.84 -12.84
N VAL A 206 6.47 -17.68 -12.90
CA VAL A 206 6.61 -19.13 -13.09
C VAL A 206 7.25 -19.45 -14.44
N TYR A 207 6.76 -18.82 -15.53
CA TYR A 207 7.37 -18.96 -16.85
C TYR A 207 8.88 -18.66 -16.84
N PHE A 208 9.30 -17.53 -16.26
CA PHE A 208 10.72 -17.19 -16.17
C PHE A 208 11.50 -18.10 -15.22
N GLN A 209 10.89 -18.55 -14.13
CA GLN A 209 11.49 -19.50 -13.20
C GLN A 209 11.79 -20.84 -13.89
N GLU A 210 10.91 -21.32 -14.75
CA GLU A 210 11.12 -22.54 -15.56
C GLU A 210 12.29 -22.39 -16.54
N LEU A 211 12.56 -21.16 -17.00
CA LEU A 211 13.76 -20.81 -17.78
C LEU A 211 15.02 -20.60 -16.91
N GLY A 212 14.86 -20.64 -15.58
CA GLY A 212 15.92 -20.47 -14.59
C GLY A 212 16.25 -19.01 -14.27
N VAL A 213 15.32 -18.07 -14.47
CA VAL A 213 15.44 -16.66 -14.08
C VAL A 213 14.44 -16.35 -12.97
N ILE A 214 14.94 -16.07 -11.77
CA ILE A 214 14.10 -15.93 -10.56
C ILE A 214 13.99 -14.47 -10.10
N HIS A 215 15.08 -13.70 -10.22
CA HIS A 215 15.12 -12.36 -9.64
C HIS A 215 14.25 -11.38 -10.45
N PRO A 216 13.31 -10.65 -9.82
CA PRO A 216 12.40 -9.73 -10.53
C PRO A 216 13.09 -8.65 -11.36
N ASP A 217 14.25 -8.14 -10.91
CA ASP A 217 15.02 -7.18 -11.70
C ASP A 217 15.53 -7.82 -13.01
N ASN A 218 16.05 -9.04 -12.95
CA ASN A 218 16.55 -9.78 -14.12
C ASN A 218 15.40 -10.11 -15.08
N ILE A 219 14.25 -10.58 -14.54
CA ILE A 219 13.05 -10.83 -15.35
C ILE A 219 12.64 -9.56 -16.10
N SER A 220 12.51 -8.44 -15.39
CA SER A 220 12.14 -7.18 -16.02
C SER A 220 13.19 -6.66 -17.01
N GLY A 221 14.48 -6.89 -16.76
CA GLY A 221 15.57 -6.55 -17.66
C GLY A 221 15.51 -7.32 -18.98
N ILE A 222 15.32 -8.64 -18.90
CA ILE A 222 15.14 -9.51 -20.08
C ILE A 222 13.93 -9.06 -20.89
N ILE A 223 12.80 -8.75 -20.25
CA ILE A 223 11.60 -8.28 -20.96
C ILE A 223 11.88 -6.95 -21.67
N LEU A 224 12.57 -5.99 -21.03
CA LEU A 224 12.92 -4.72 -21.66
C LEU A 224 13.82 -4.91 -22.89
N ILE A 225 14.90 -5.68 -22.75
CA ILE A 225 15.83 -5.93 -23.85
C ILE A 225 15.10 -6.66 -25.00
N SER A 226 14.32 -7.67 -24.66
CA SER A 226 13.57 -8.45 -25.65
C SER A 226 12.51 -7.62 -26.35
N TYR A 227 11.79 -6.75 -25.64
CA TYR A 227 10.81 -5.85 -26.24
C TYR A 227 11.49 -4.83 -27.18
N HIS A 228 12.65 -4.29 -26.82
CA HIS A 228 13.42 -3.42 -27.72
C HIS A 228 13.82 -4.14 -29.01
N ARG A 229 14.28 -5.40 -28.90
CA ARG A 229 14.61 -6.24 -30.06
C ARG A 229 13.37 -6.51 -30.91
N HIS A 230 12.24 -6.83 -30.29
CA HIS A 230 10.95 -7.05 -30.95
C HIS A 230 10.55 -5.85 -31.81
N ILE A 231 10.44 -4.65 -31.23
CA ILE A 231 10.04 -3.44 -31.97
C ILE A 231 11.07 -2.99 -33.02
N CYS A 232 12.34 -3.41 -32.89
CA CYS A 232 13.39 -3.16 -33.87
C CYS A 232 13.51 -4.26 -34.95
N GLY A 233 12.69 -5.31 -34.90
CA GLY A 233 12.80 -6.46 -35.81
C GLY A 233 14.11 -7.24 -35.68
N LYS A 234 14.73 -7.25 -34.50
CA LYS A 234 15.96 -7.99 -34.19
C LYS A 234 15.64 -9.35 -33.55
N GLU A 235 16.53 -10.30 -33.73
CA GLU A 235 16.46 -11.60 -33.06
C GLU A 235 16.51 -11.42 -31.53
N ILE A 236 15.57 -12.05 -30.80
CA ILE A 236 15.46 -11.90 -29.34
C ILE A 236 16.65 -12.51 -28.61
N LYS A 237 17.16 -13.68 -29.05
CA LYS A 237 18.28 -14.40 -28.43
C LYS A 237 18.09 -14.61 -26.92
N LEU A 238 16.92 -15.13 -26.53
CA LEU A 238 16.51 -15.25 -25.14
C LEU A 238 17.49 -16.11 -24.32
N GLU A 239 17.98 -17.21 -24.89
CA GLU A 239 18.92 -18.13 -24.24
C GLU A 239 20.27 -17.47 -23.95
N GLU A 240 20.72 -16.54 -24.80
CA GLU A 240 21.93 -15.76 -24.57
C GLU A 240 21.71 -14.79 -23.40
N GLN A 241 20.62 -14.04 -23.42
CA GLN A 241 20.27 -13.10 -22.34
C GLN A 241 20.20 -13.81 -20.98
N ILE A 242 19.58 -15.00 -20.91
CA ILE A 242 19.45 -15.77 -19.68
C ILE A 242 20.82 -16.20 -19.12
N LYS A 243 21.80 -16.49 -19.98
CA LYS A 243 23.14 -16.91 -19.53
C LYS A 243 23.87 -15.76 -18.84
N ASP A 244 23.79 -14.55 -19.41
CA ASP A 244 24.45 -13.37 -18.87
C ASP A 244 23.98 -13.06 -17.43
N TYR A 245 22.69 -13.25 -17.16
CA TYR A 245 22.10 -13.05 -15.83
C TYR A 245 22.35 -14.20 -14.82
N LYS A 246 22.81 -15.38 -15.27
CA LYS A 246 23.17 -16.49 -14.37
C LYS A 246 24.61 -16.39 -13.84
N THR A 247 25.42 -15.51 -14.41
CA THR A 247 26.83 -15.29 -14.05
C THR A 247 27.06 -14.13 -13.08
N GLU A 248 26.02 -13.38 -12.72
CA GLU A 248 26.03 -12.33 -11.68
C GLU A 248 25.57 -12.88 -10.32
#